data_AF-A0A381VXX3-F1
#
_entry.id   AF-A0A381VXX3-F1
#
_cell.length_a   1.000
_cell.length_b   1.000
_cell.length_c   1.000
_cell.angle_alpha   90.00
_cell.angle_beta   90.00
_cell.angle_gamma   90.00
#
_symmetry.space_group_name_H-M   'P 1'
#
loop_
_entity.id
_entity.type
_entity.pdbx_description
1 polymer ?
#
loop_
_entity_poly.entity_id
_entity_poly.type
_entity_poly.pdbx_seq_one_letter_code
_entity_poly.pdbx_strand_id
1 'polypeptide(L)'
;MNINTRIILPGLLFVSLAFSGGLNKHEKKIQLYVEKHTEEAIGLVEKVVNINSGTLNIEGNKTVGKVFQAELDQLGFNTYWVTYPKTIKRSGHLFAEMRGGKGKKI
;
A
#
# COMPACT_ATOMS: atom_id res chain seq x y z
N MET A 1 -52.72 1.30 30.67
CA MET A 1 -51.43 1.93 31.02
C MET A 1 -50.87 2.49 29.73
N ASN A 2 -51.08 3.78 29.46
CA ASN A 2 -50.78 4.39 28.17
C ASN A 2 -49.30 4.77 28.13
N ILE A 3 -48.52 4.03 27.33
CA ILE A 3 -47.08 4.24 27.19
C ILE A 3 -46.90 5.48 26.29
N ASN A 4 -46.31 6.55 26.83
CA ASN A 4 -46.12 7.82 26.12
C ASN A 4 -45.04 7.69 25.04
N THR A 5 -45.45 7.42 23.80
CA THR A 5 -44.59 7.29 22.60
C THR A 5 -43.78 8.55 22.30
N ARG A 6 -44.18 9.72 22.82
CA ARG A 6 -43.47 11.00 22.65
C ARG A 6 -42.08 11.08 23.31
N ILE A 7 -41.81 10.23 24.31
CA ILE A 7 -40.49 10.17 24.99
C ILE A 7 -39.60 9.06 24.41
N ILE A 8 -40.20 8.05 23.77
CA ILE A 8 -39.47 6.91 23.18
C ILE A 8 -38.73 7.32 21.90
N LEU A 9 -39.35 8.19 21.09
CA LEU A 9 -38.81 8.61 19.79
C LEU A 9 -37.47 9.41 19.86
N PRO A 10 -37.27 10.37 20.80
CA PRO A 10 -35.96 11.03 20.93
C PRO A 10 -34.88 10.16 21.59
N GLY A 11 -35.25 9.20 22.44
CA GLY A 11 -34.30 8.26 23.05
C GLY A 11 -33.69 7.28 22.04
N LEU A 12 -34.47 6.84 21.05
CA LEU A 12 -34.02 5.94 19.99
C LEU A 12 -33.05 6.61 19.00
N LEU A 13 -33.18 7.93 18.81
CA LEU A 13 -32.28 8.72 17.96
C LEU A 13 -30.89 8.95 18.60
N PHE A 14 -30.79 8.98 19.93
CA PHE A 14 -29.52 9.14 20.63
C PHE A 14 -28.66 7.86 20.60
N VAL A 15 -29.30 6.68 20.60
CA VAL A 15 -28.59 5.38 20.57
C VAL A 15 -27.94 5.12 19.21
N SER A 16 -28.50 5.61 18.11
CA SER A 16 -27.97 5.39 16.77
C SER A 16 -26.68 6.18 16.47
N LEU A 17 -26.40 7.26 17.20
CA LEU A 17 -25.15 8.03 17.09
C LEU A 17 -23.97 7.40 17.86
N ALA A 18 -24.23 6.48 18.80
CA ALA A 18 -23.20 5.82 19.60
C ALA A 18 -22.56 4.60 18.90
N PHE A 19 -23.13 4.15 17.79
CA PHE A 19 -22.60 3.05 16.98
C PHE A 19 -21.91 3.60 15.71
N SER A 20 -20.88 4.42 15.85
CA SER A 20 -19.86 4.45 14.80
C SER A 20 -19.12 3.12 14.89
N GLY A 21 -19.21 2.29 13.84
CA GLY A 21 -18.57 0.99 13.81
C GLY A 21 -17.05 1.16 13.83
N GLY A 22 -16.47 1.15 15.03
CA GLY A 22 -15.02 1.20 15.19
C GLY A 22 -14.33 0.01 14.53
N LEU A 23 -13.02 0.13 14.33
CA LEU A 23 -12.24 -0.91 13.66
C LEU A 23 -12.42 -2.28 14.33
N ASN A 24 -12.68 -3.30 13.51
CA ASN A 24 -12.71 -4.67 13.97
C ASN A 24 -11.30 -5.15 14.37
N LYS A 25 -11.22 -6.34 14.98
CA LYS A 25 -9.95 -6.88 15.49
C LYS A 25 -8.87 -7.03 14.39
N HIS A 26 -9.26 -7.39 13.17
CA HIS A 26 -8.34 -7.53 12.04
C HIS A 26 -7.86 -6.17 11.55
N GLU A 27 -8.76 -5.21 11.43
CA GLU A 27 -8.44 -3.84 11.03
C GLU A 27 -7.51 -3.16 12.03
N LYS A 28 -7.76 -3.29 13.34
CA LYS A 28 -6.84 -2.81 14.38
C LYS A 28 -5.46 -3.44 14.29
N LYS A 29 -5.38 -4.73 13.94
CA LYS A 29 -4.08 -5.41 13.74
C LYS A 29 -3.32 -4.83 12.55
N ILE A 30 -4.02 -4.52 11.45
CA ILE A 30 -3.43 -3.86 10.28
C ILE A 30 -2.96 -2.45 10.65
N GLN A 31 -3.80 -1.69 11.36
CA GLN A 31 -3.45 -0.34 11.82
C GLN A 31 -2.17 -0.35 12.65
N LEU A 32 -2.10 -1.19 13.69
CA LEU A 32 -0.93 -1.28 14.56
C LEU A 32 0.33 -1.70 13.80
N TYR A 33 0.19 -2.56 12.78
CA TYR A 33 1.31 -2.91 11.91
C TYR A 33 1.79 -1.70 11.10
N VAL A 34 0.87 -0.96 10.47
CA VAL A 34 1.21 0.25 9.71
C VAL A 34 1.89 1.29 10.61
N GLU A 35 1.32 1.57 11.79
CA GLU A 35 1.88 2.51 12.76
C GLU A 35 3.30 2.11 13.18
N LYS A 36 3.54 0.82 13.42
CA LYS A 36 4.87 0.31 13.80
C LYS A 36 5.92 0.46 12.69
N HIS A 37 5.51 0.36 11.42
CA HIS A 37 6.41 0.35 10.26
C HIS A 37 6.43 1.68 9.48
N THR A 38 5.79 2.73 10.00
CA THR A 38 5.66 4.01 9.28
C THR A 38 7.01 4.69 9.04
N GLU A 39 7.90 4.71 10.04
CA GLU A 39 9.24 5.31 9.91
C GLU A 39 10.11 4.57 8.88
N GLU A 40 10.00 3.24 8.81
CA GLU A 40 10.70 2.43 7.81
C GLU A 40 10.22 2.77 6.39
N ALA A 41 8.90 2.93 6.22
CA ALA A 41 8.31 3.33 4.93
C ALA A 41 8.73 4.76 4.53
N ILE A 42 8.77 5.71 5.47
CA ILE A 42 9.27 7.07 5.24
C ILE A 42 10.74 7.01 4.81
N GLY A 43 11.59 6.22 5.47
CA GLY A 43 12.99 6.06 5.11
C GLY A 43 13.19 5.48 3.71
N LEU A 44 12.35 4.51 3.29
CA LEU A 44 12.37 3.99 1.92
C LEU A 44 12.00 5.08 0.90
N VAL A 45 10.97 5.89 1.19
CA VAL A 45 10.58 7.01 0.33
C VAL A 45 11.71 8.02 0.24
N GLU A 46 12.30 8.43 1.37
CA GLU A 46 13.44 9.35 1.42
C GLU A 46 14.60 8.86 0.54
N LYS A 47 14.99 7.58 0.69
CA LYS A 47 16.03 6.94 -0.12
C LYS A 47 15.73 7.04 -1.61
N VAL A 48 14.48 6.81 -2.02
CA VAL A 48 14.09 6.83 -3.44
C VAL A 48 14.02 8.26 -4.00
N VAL A 49 13.43 9.22 -3.27
CA VAL A 49 13.28 10.60 -3.76
C VAL A 49 14.60 11.35 -3.85
N ASN A 50 15.59 10.98 -3.03
CA ASN A 50 16.94 11.55 -3.10
C ASN A 50 17.75 11.03 -4.30
N ILE A 51 17.23 10.08 -5.09
CA ILE A 51 17.83 9.63 -6.34
C ILE A 51 17.24 10.44 -7.50
N ASN A 52 18.08 11.23 -8.18
CA ASN A 52 17.67 11.91 -9.41
C ASN A 52 17.30 10.87 -10.48
N SER A 53 16.01 10.67 -10.70
CA SER A 53 15.42 9.70 -11.63
C SER A 53 14.53 10.39 -12.67
N GLY A 54 14.99 11.52 -13.19
CA GLY A 54 14.32 12.20 -14.32
C GLY A 54 14.19 11.26 -15.54
N THR A 55 13.17 11.45 -16.37
CA THR A 55 12.80 10.49 -17.44
C THR A 55 13.92 10.15 -18.45
N LEU A 56 14.95 11.00 -18.57
CA LEU A 56 16.12 10.78 -19.42
C LEU A 56 17.38 10.36 -18.65
N ASN A 57 17.34 10.37 -17.31
CA ASN A 57 18.39 9.83 -16.46
C ASN A 57 18.23 8.31 -16.32
N ILE A 58 18.72 7.58 -17.31
CA ILE A 58 18.60 6.12 -17.38
C ILE A 58 19.26 5.44 -16.17
N GLU A 59 20.41 5.94 -15.73
CA GLU A 59 21.13 5.38 -14.57
C GLU A 59 20.38 5.65 -13.26
N GLY A 60 19.81 6.85 -13.10
CA GLY A 60 18.92 7.18 -11.99
C GLY A 60 17.69 6.28 -11.93
N ASN A 61 17.02 6.07 -13.06
CA ASN A 61 15.86 5.18 -13.15
C ASN A 61 16.20 3.73 -12.78
N LYS A 62 17.33 3.20 -13.29
CA LYS A 62 17.81 1.87 -12.93
C LYS A 62 18.18 1.77 -11.46
N THR A 63 18.74 2.84 -10.88
CA THR A 63 19.10 2.88 -9.46
C THR A 63 17.87 2.79 -8.58
N VAL A 64 16.83 3.60 -8.86
CA VAL A 64 15.51 3.48 -8.19
C VAL A 64 14.94 2.07 -8.38
N GLY A 65 15.00 1.55 -9.61
CA GLY A 65 14.56 0.19 -9.92
C GLY A 65 15.25 -0.88 -9.06
N LYS A 66 16.56 -0.79 -8.87
CA LYS A 66 17.32 -1.72 -8.01
C LYS A 66 16.92 -1.66 -6.54
N VAL A 67 16.56 -0.46 -6.04
CA VAL A 67 16.04 -0.33 -4.67
C VAL A 67 14.76 -1.13 -4.52
N PHE A 68 13.78 -0.91 -5.41
CA PHE A 68 12.52 -1.67 -5.36
C PHE A 68 12.69 -3.15 -5.66
N GLN A 69 13.65 -3.51 -6.51
CA GLN A 69 13.97 -4.90 -6.79
C GLN A 69 14.33 -5.65 -5.50
N ALA A 70 15.23 -5.09 -4.68
CA ALA A 70 15.61 -5.71 -3.42
C ALA A 70 14.43 -5.87 -2.44
N GLU A 71 13.59 -4.85 -2.30
CA GLU A 71 12.40 -4.91 -1.44
C GLU A 71 11.40 -5.98 -1.93
N LEU A 72 11.16 -6.05 -3.25
CA LEU A 72 10.25 -7.02 -3.86
C LEU A 72 10.79 -8.46 -3.78
N ASP A 73 12.10 -8.64 -3.99
CA ASP A 73 12.76 -9.94 -3.85
C ASP A 73 12.65 -10.45 -2.39
N GLN A 74 12.80 -9.56 -1.40
CA GLN A 74 12.62 -9.90 0.02
C GLN A 74 11.18 -10.33 0.35
N LEU A 75 10.19 -9.79 -0.37
CA LEU A 75 8.79 -10.20 -0.28
C LEU A 75 8.49 -11.50 -1.05
N GLY A 76 9.46 -12.08 -1.74
CA GLY A 76 9.34 -13.34 -2.47
C GLY A 76 8.82 -13.19 -3.90
N PHE A 77 8.87 -11.99 -4.49
CA PHE A 77 8.61 -11.82 -5.92
C PHE A 77 9.79 -12.34 -6.74
N ASN A 78 9.49 -12.89 -7.92
CA ASN A 78 10.47 -13.08 -8.98
C ASN A 78 10.55 -11.80 -9.80
N THR A 79 11.64 -11.05 -9.65
CA THR A 79 11.85 -9.79 -10.35
C THR A 79 12.74 -9.96 -11.58
N TYR A 80 12.46 -9.19 -12.63
CA TYR A 80 13.30 -9.15 -13.83
C TYR A 80 13.12 -7.82 -14.57
N TRP A 81 14.16 -7.44 -15.34
CA TRP A 81 14.15 -6.17 -16.06
C TRP A 81 13.79 -6.35 -17.53
N VAL A 82 12.75 -5.66 -17.99
CA VAL A 82 12.33 -5.64 -19.40
C VAL A 82 12.92 -4.40 -20.07
N THR A 83 13.85 -4.62 -20.99
CA THR A 83 14.56 -3.55 -21.71
C THR A 83 13.88 -3.21 -23.04
N TYR A 84 14.15 -2.00 -23.52
CA TYR A 84 13.79 -1.60 -24.87
C TYR A 84 14.93 -1.88 -25.87
N PRO A 85 14.64 -1.95 -27.18
CA PRO A 85 15.67 -1.90 -28.21
C PRO A 85 16.57 -0.68 -28.04
N LYS A 86 17.86 -0.79 -28.42
CA LYS A 86 18.88 0.27 -28.23
C LYS A 86 18.51 1.61 -28.88
N THR A 87 17.64 1.61 -29.88
CA THR A 87 17.13 2.83 -30.54
C THR A 87 16.26 3.68 -29.60
N ILE A 88 15.62 3.05 -28.62
CA ILE A 88 14.79 3.73 -27.63
C ILE A 88 15.66 4.07 -26.42
N LYS A 89 15.93 5.37 -26.24
CA LYS A 89 16.75 5.91 -25.14
C LYS A 89 15.98 5.98 -23.82
N ARG A 90 15.46 4.84 -23.35
CA ARG A 90 14.70 4.70 -22.10
C ARG A 90 15.24 3.55 -21.26
N SER A 91 15.00 3.60 -19.95
CA SER A 91 15.54 2.64 -18.98
C SER A 91 14.93 1.24 -19.08
N GLY A 92 13.77 1.08 -19.71
CA GLY A 92 12.96 -0.14 -19.54
C GLY A 92 12.22 -0.12 -18.20
N HIS A 93 11.77 -1.29 -17.76
CA HIS A 93 10.90 -1.45 -16.59
C HIS A 93 11.31 -2.64 -15.73
N LEU A 94 11.19 -2.50 -14.41
CA LEU A 94 11.23 -3.61 -13.48
C LEU A 94 9.85 -4.31 -13.48
N PHE A 95 9.85 -5.61 -13.74
CA PHE A 95 8.69 -6.48 -13.55
C PHE A 95 8.91 -7.31 -12.28
N ALA A 96 7.81 -7.61 -11.58
CA ALA A 96 7.81 -8.45 -10.40
C ALA A 96 6.60 -9.39 -10.47
N GLU A 97 6.85 -10.69 -10.42
CA GLU A 97 5.83 -11.73 -10.51
C GLU A 97 5.85 -12.61 -9.26
N MET A 98 4.68 -12.86 -8.66
CA MET A 98 4.51 -14.00 -7.76
C MET A 98 3.84 -15.11 -8.55
N ARG A 99 4.52 -16.24 -8.73
CA ARG A 99 3.94 -17.43 -9.37
C ARG A 99 3.55 -18.44 -8.30
N GLY A 100 2.27 -18.76 -8.21
CA GLY A 100 1.73 -19.74 -7.26
C GLY A 100 1.10 -19.10 -6.02
N GLY A 101 -0.05 -19.63 -5.61
CA GLY A 101 -0.88 -19.11 -4.54
C GLY A 101 -2.35 -19.44 -4.78
N LYS A 102 -3.25 -18.84 -4.00
CA LYS A 102 -4.71 -18.93 -4.22
C LYS A 102 -5.24 -17.57 -4.64
N GLY A 103 -5.62 -17.43 -5.91
CA GLY A 103 -6.17 -16.19 -6.44
C GLY A 103 -6.41 -16.26 -7.95
N LYS A 104 -7.16 -15.29 -8.50
CA LYS A 104 -7.45 -15.25 -9.95
C LYS A 104 -6.25 -14.79 -10.81
N LYS A 105 -5.20 -14.25 -10.20
CA LYS A 105 -4.05 -13.62 -10.88
C LYS A 105 -2.70 -13.97 -10.23
N ILE A 106 -2.65 -15.09 -9.50
CA ILE A 106 -1.43 -15.64 -8.88
C ILE A 106 -1.17 -17.03 -9.47
#